data_AF-A0A2N1MD45-F1
#
_entry.id   AF-A0A2N1MD45-F1
#
_cell.length_a   1.000
_cell.length_b   1.000
_cell.length_c   1.000
_cell.angle_alpha   90.00
_cell.angle_beta   90.00
_cell.angle_gamma   90.00
#
_symmetry.space_group_name_H-M   'P 1'
#
loop_
_entity.id
_entity.type
_entity.pdbx_description
1 polymer ?
#
loop_
_entity_poly.entity_id
_entity_poly.type
_entity_poly.pdbx_seq_one_letter_code
_entity_poly.pdbx_strand_id
1 'polypeptide(L)'
;MAEFGSNIIAQTLSLNSVQNILEELGFEKDQIAKWNKPIDIPFGAATELFVAREAILAGLKFSRFDLYPELSVYIVDDGYIPGSVTKEAKSYAPEKIIGGPVHHRFSNQNILVYKIERLHKNNNNVHRTVTKPLEGKFKKKFLLFKGISKRSDIHKIFINGFGFGKNPENNEFGDGLYTTPNIDFAYKYAGGNGVLLIFDWSNNGPNGIKIKELTGDEWAATVKGYIRIGLENYLPPPQYEEDILQGPVTSNHHLIRRENKVLIPNNGEIQVVGKTDASFNAFASRLYAVIYFY
;
A
#
# COMPACT_ATOMS: atom_id res chain seq x y z
N MET A 1 37.49 8.54 -9.13
CA MET A 1 37.87 8.04 -7.80
C MET A 1 37.35 9.03 -6.77
N ALA A 2 36.35 8.60 -6.00
CA ALA A 2 35.92 9.21 -4.75
C ALA A 2 35.27 8.07 -3.97
N GLU A 3 36.08 7.36 -3.18
CA GLU A 3 35.59 6.39 -2.19
C GLU A 3 34.83 7.18 -1.11
N PHE A 4 33.52 7.00 -1.06
CA PHE A 4 32.72 7.52 0.05
C PHE A 4 33.02 6.68 1.30
N GLY A 5 33.79 7.30 2.21
CA GLY A 5 33.77 7.13 3.67
C GLY A 5 33.74 5.71 4.20
N SER A 6 34.88 5.22 4.69
CA SER A 6 34.91 4.16 5.69
C SER A 6 33.97 4.51 6.86
N ASN A 7 32.98 3.66 7.14
CA ASN A 7 32.22 3.76 8.37
C ASN A 7 33.19 3.51 9.53
N ILE A 8 33.62 4.56 10.22
CA ILE A 8 34.46 4.44 11.41
C ILE A 8 33.59 3.75 12.49
N ILE A 9 33.89 2.49 12.76
CA ILE A 9 33.23 1.69 13.81
C ILE A 9 33.77 2.17 15.16
N ALA A 10 32.89 2.56 16.06
CA ALA A 10 33.27 2.93 17.43
C ALA A 10 33.38 1.70 18.34
N GLN A 11 32.45 0.76 18.19
CA GLN A 11 32.45 -0.49 18.94
C GLN A 11 31.67 -1.58 18.22
N THR A 12 32.02 -2.83 18.46
CA THR A 12 31.26 -4.00 18.04
C THR A 12 30.61 -4.63 19.26
N LEU A 13 29.28 -4.70 19.26
CA LEU A 13 28.52 -5.34 20.32
C LEU A 13 28.42 -6.84 20.09
N SER A 14 28.72 -7.61 21.15
CA SER A 14 28.50 -9.05 21.16
C SER A 14 27.01 -9.38 21.06
N LEU A 15 26.68 -10.62 20.66
CA LEU A 15 25.30 -11.10 20.61
C LEU A 15 24.56 -10.88 21.94
N ASN A 16 25.17 -11.27 23.06
CA ASN A 16 24.56 -11.12 24.39
C ASN A 16 24.33 -9.63 24.73
N SER A 17 25.28 -8.77 24.38
CA SER A 17 25.14 -7.32 24.60
C SER A 17 23.96 -6.75 23.80
N VAL A 18 23.80 -7.17 22.55
CA VAL A 18 22.67 -6.76 21.72
C VAL A 18 21.35 -7.26 22.31
N GLN A 19 21.28 -8.52 22.70
CA GLN A 19 20.06 -9.11 23.28
C GLN A 19 19.65 -8.43 24.59
N ASN A 20 20.61 -8.10 25.47
CA ASN A 20 20.36 -7.37 26.71
C ASN A 20 19.78 -5.98 26.42
N ILE A 21 20.35 -5.23 25.48
CA ILE A 21 19.85 -3.91 25.08
C ILE A 21 18.41 -4.03 24.56
N LEU A 22 18.11 -5.03 23.73
CA LEU A 22 16.75 -5.25 23.23
C LEU A 22 15.77 -5.58 24.38
N GLU A 23 16.19 -6.35 25.38
CA GLU A 23 15.37 -6.63 26.57
C GLU A 23 15.09 -5.35 27.37
N GLU A 24 16.11 -4.52 27.60
CA GLU A 24 15.99 -3.24 28.32
C GLU A 24 15.04 -2.26 27.62
N LEU A 25 15.12 -2.20 26.29
CA LEU A 25 14.21 -1.39 25.48
C LEU A 25 12.78 -1.94 25.45
N GLY A 26 12.57 -3.19 25.88
CA GLY A 26 11.27 -3.82 26.03
C GLY A 26 10.79 -4.59 24.80
N PHE A 27 11.71 -5.11 23.97
CA PHE A 27 11.36 -6.15 23.01
C PHE A 27 10.89 -7.43 23.73
N GLU A 28 9.92 -8.13 23.15
CA GLU A 28 9.44 -9.40 23.72
C GLU A 28 10.52 -10.49 23.61
N LYS A 29 10.60 -11.38 24.60
CA LYS A 29 11.65 -12.43 24.68
C LYS A 29 11.69 -13.34 23.45
N ASP A 30 10.55 -13.65 22.86
CA ASP A 30 10.45 -14.45 21.64
C ASP A 30 11.00 -13.71 20.40
N GLN A 31 10.97 -12.37 20.39
CA GLN A 31 11.57 -11.55 19.35
C GLN A 31 13.09 -11.49 19.54
N ILE A 32 13.56 -11.29 20.78
CA ILE A 32 14.98 -11.23 21.12
C ILE A 32 15.69 -12.54 20.72
N ALA A 33 15.04 -13.68 20.96
CA ALA A 33 15.55 -15.00 20.57
C ALA A 33 15.77 -15.19 19.06
N LYS A 34 15.12 -14.37 18.20
CA LYS A 34 15.32 -14.41 16.74
C LYS A 34 16.59 -13.68 16.30
N TRP A 35 17.18 -12.86 17.16
CA TRP A 35 18.39 -12.13 16.86
C TRP A 35 19.63 -12.99 17.15
N ASN A 36 20.54 -13.11 16.18
CA ASN A 36 21.67 -14.05 16.24
C ASN A 36 23.00 -13.49 15.71
N LYS A 37 23.12 -12.17 15.52
CA LYS A 37 24.32 -11.54 14.94
C LYS A 37 24.86 -10.41 15.83
N PRO A 38 26.18 -10.16 15.83
CA PRO A 38 26.72 -8.94 16.45
C PRO A 38 26.30 -7.68 15.67
N ILE A 39 26.48 -6.51 16.27
CA ILE A 39 26.23 -5.20 15.63
C ILE A 39 27.46 -4.32 15.76
N ASP A 40 27.92 -3.76 14.64
CA ASP A 40 28.92 -2.71 14.62
C ASP A 40 28.23 -1.34 14.78
N ILE A 41 28.58 -0.62 15.84
CA ILE A 41 28.04 0.70 16.15
C ILE A 41 28.93 1.76 15.49
N PRO A 42 28.37 2.60 14.60
CA PRO A 42 29.11 3.71 14.00
C PRO A 42 29.50 4.76 15.04
N PHE A 43 30.64 5.41 14.82
CA PHE A 43 31.06 6.56 15.64
C PHE A 43 30.00 7.67 15.63
N GLY A 44 29.60 8.12 16.83
CA GLY A 44 28.58 9.15 17.03
C GLY A 44 27.14 8.65 17.08
N ALA A 45 26.88 7.34 16.92
CA ALA A 45 25.54 6.78 17.08
C ALA A 45 25.18 6.52 18.56
N ALA A 46 23.94 6.84 18.94
CA ALA A 46 23.39 6.42 20.24
C ALA A 46 23.21 4.91 20.24
N THR A 47 23.88 4.21 21.16
CA THR A 47 24.05 2.76 21.09
C THR A 47 22.72 2.01 21.20
N GLU A 48 21.87 2.32 22.19
CA GLU A 48 20.61 1.56 22.35
C GLU A 48 19.67 1.78 21.16
N LEU A 49 19.50 3.04 20.73
CA LEU A 49 18.63 3.38 19.61
C LEU A 49 19.10 2.76 18.28
N PHE A 50 20.42 2.72 18.06
CA PHE A 50 20.97 2.10 16.86
C PHE A 50 20.72 0.58 16.85
N VAL A 51 20.89 -0.08 18.00
CA VAL A 51 20.58 -1.51 18.17
C VAL A 51 19.09 -1.78 17.92
N ALA A 52 18.21 -0.98 18.51
CA ALA A 52 16.77 -1.10 18.33
C ALA A 52 16.36 -0.94 16.87
N ARG A 53 16.92 0.07 16.18
CA ARG A 53 16.73 0.31 14.76
C ARG A 53 17.12 -0.91 13.93
N GLU A 54 18.32 -1.45 14.14
CA GLU A 54 18.79 -2.63 13.40
C GLU A 54 17.91 -3.87 13.66
N ALA A 55 17.44 -4.07 14.89
CA ALA A 55 16.49 -5.11 15.24
C ALA A 55 15.13 -4.94 14.51
N ILE A 56 14.56 -3.74 14.54
CA ILE A 56 13.32 -3.40 13.84
C ILE A 56 13.48 -3.60 12.33
N LEU A 57 14.59 -3.14 11.75
CA LEU A 57 14.90 -3.30 10.32
C LEU A 57 15.12 -4.76 9.93
N ALA A 58 15.56 -5.61 10.85
CA ALA A 58 15.63 -7.05 10.65
C ALA A 58 14.27 -7.76 10.85
N GLY A 59 13.21 -7.01 11.17
CA GLY A 59 11.84 -7.51 11.28
C GLY A 59 11.43 -7.96 12.69
N LEU A 60 12.18 -7.59 13.74
CA LEU A 60 11.72 -7.81 15.11
C LEU A 60 10.59 -6.83 15.43
N LYS A 61 9.54 -7.31 16.11
CA LYS A 61 8.44 -6.46 16.57
C LYS A 61 8.86 -5.62 17.76
N PHE A 62 8.43 -4.36 17.76
CA PHE A 62 8.58 -3.44 18.88
C PHE A 62 7.23 -2.80 19.21
N SER A 63 6.95 -2.45 20.46
CA SER A 63 5.64 -1.95 20.90
C SER A 63 5.70 -0.71 21.81
N ARG A 64 6.86 -0.36 22.36
CA ARG A 64 7.04 0.75 23.34
C ARG A 64 7.36 2.11 22.68
N PHE A 65 6.63 2.47 21.64
CA PHE A 65 6.89 3.73 20.88
C PHE A 65 6.54 4.99 21.66
N ASP A 66 5.67 4.88 22.64
CA ASP A 66 5.35 5.92 23.60
C ASP A 66 6.58 6.37 24.39
N LEU A 67 7.53 5.45 24.62
CA LEU A 67 8.77 5.71 25.34
C LEU A 67 9.94 6.07 24.40
N TYR A 68 9.87 5.68 23.12
CA TYR A 68 10.92 5.88 22.13
C TYR A 68 10.34 6.42 20.81
N PRO A 69 9.85 7.67 20.79
CA PRO A 69 9.21 8.26 19.61
C PRO A 69 10.15 8.33 18.39
N GLU A 70 11.45 8.47 18.60
CA GLU A 70 12.48 8.44 17.55
C GLU A 70 12.60 7.08 16.85
N LEU A 71 12.12 5.99 17.45
CA LEU A 71 12.06 4.68 16.80
C LEU A 71 10.79 4.48 15.97
N SER A 72 9.77 5.32 16.18
CA SER A 72 8.52 5.25 15.41
C SER A 72 8.75 5.50 13.92
N VAL A 73 9.71 6.34 13.55
CA VAL A 73 10.09 6.65 12.15
C VAL A 73 10.48 5.40 11.36
N TYR A 74 11.10 4.40 12.02
CA TYR A 74 11.56 3.16 11.37
C TYR A 74 10.42 2.16 11.11
N ILE A 75 9.25 2.42 11.70
CA ILE A 75 8.01 1.69 11.42
C ILE A 75 7.08 2.52 10.53
N VAL A 76 7.21 3.85 10.53
CA VAL A 76 6.15 4.74 10.05
C VAL A 76 6.51 5.59 8.82
N ASP A 77 7.77 5.97 8.54
CA ASP A 77 7.96 7.13 7.65
C ASP A 77 8.26 6.89 6.17
N ASP A 78 8.76 5.73 5.74
CA ASP A 78 8.81 5.42 4.29
C ASP A 78 8.28 4.03 3.92
N GLY A 79 7.98 3.23 4.94
CA GLY A 79 7.73 1.80 4.85
C GLY A 79 8.92 1.00 4.30
N TYR A 80 9.20 -0.11 4.96
CA TYR A 80 10.31 -0.98 4.64
C TYR A 80 9.90 -1.99 3.57
N ILE A 81 10.82 -2.32 2.65
CA ILE A 81 10.69 -3.49 1.81
C ILE A 81 11.37 -4.63 2.56
N PRO A 82 10.63 -5.67 3.00
CA PRO A 82 11.24 -6.78 3.75
C PRO A 82 12.46 -7.35 3.02
N GLY A 83 13.57 -7.60 3.73
CA GLY A 83 14.79 -8.14 3.12
C GLY A 83 14.58 -9.47 2.38
N SER A 84 13.54 -10.22 2.74
CA SER A 84 13.10 -11.44 2.05
C SER A 84 12.50 -11.18 0.66
N VAL A 85 12.06 -9.95 0.37
CA VAL A 85 11.49 -9.56 -0.92
C VAL A 85 12.60 -9.32 -1.94
N THR A 86 12.59 -10.12 -3.00
CA THR A 86 13.56 -10.09 -4.11
C THR A 86 12.88 -9.62 -5.40
N LYS A 87 13.65 -9.56 -6.50
CA LYS A 87 13.12 -9.26 -7.86
C LYS A 87 12.24 -10.39 -8.41
N GLU A 88 12.29 -11.57 -7.80
CA GLU A 88 11.48 -12.73 -8.20
C GLU A 88 10.17 -12.76 -7.38
N ALA A 89 9.05 -12.97 -8.07
CA ALA A 89 7.76 -13.14 -7.41
C ALA A 89 7.76 -14.42 -6.54
N LYS A 90 7.66 -14.25 -5.23
CA LYS A 90 7.56 -15.34 -4.26
C LYS A 90 6.26 -15.28 -3.50
N SER A 91 5.76 -16.44 -3.10
CA SER A 91 4.48 -16.56 -2.38
C SER A 91 4.71 -16.44 -0.88
N TYR A 92 4.02 -15.52 -0.22
CA TYR A 92 4.13 -15.29 1.23
C TYR A 92 2.77 -15.29 1.89
N ALA A 93 2.71 -15.84 3.10
CA ALA A 93 1.62 -15.57 4.02
C ALA A 93 1.64 -14.07 4.40
N PRO A 94 0.50 -13.38 4.50
CA PRO A 94 0.43 -11.95 4.80
C PRO A 94 1.15 -11.57 6.10
N GLU A 95 1.13 -12.45 7.10
CA GLU A 95 1.83 -12.27 8.37
C GLU A 95 3.34 -12.18 8.18
N LYS A 96 3.89 -12.89 7.19
CA LYS A 96 5.32 -12.80 6.85
C LYS A 96 5.66 -11.52 6.10
N ILE A 97 4.69 -10.88 5.43
CA ILE A 97 4.91 -9.61 4.71
C ILE A 97 5.13 -8.49 5.71
N ILE A 98 4.32 -8.44 6.78
CA ILE A 98 4.39 -7.38 7.79
C ILE A 98 5.11 -7.77 9.09
N GLY A 99 5.53 -9.04 9.21
CA GLY A 99 6.22 -9.56 10.39
C GLY A 99 5.31 -9.76 11.61
N GLY A 100 4.00 -9.92 11.44
CA GLY A 100 3.05 -9.93 12.56
C GLY A 100 1.61 -10.33 12.19
N PRO A 101 0.69 -10.31 13.17
CA PRO A 101 -0.71 -10.66 12.94
C PRO A 101 -1.34 -9.69 11.93
N VAL A 102 -2.20 -10.23 11.06
CA VAL A 102 -2.96 -9.47 10.06
C VAL A 102 -4.44 -9.50 10.39
N HIS A 103 -5.17 -8.55 9.80
CA HIS A 103 -6.62 -8.53 9.79
C HIS A 103 -7.18 -9.85 9.23
N HIS A 104 -8.25 -10.36 9.84
CA HIS A 104 -8.87 -11.66 9.51
C HIS A 104 -9.21 -11.83 8.01
N ARG A 105 -9.44 -10.72 7.31
CA ARG A 105 -9.72 -10.68 5.86
C ARG A 105 -8.59 -11.22 4.99
N PHE A 106 -7.34 -11.22 5.49
CA PHE A 106 -6.18 -11.68 4.73
C PHE A 106 -5.69 -13.07 5.16
N SER A 107 -6.16 -13.61 6.27
CA SER A 107 -5.53 -14.72 7.01
C SER A 107 -5.45 -16.09 6.31
N ASN A 108 -6.04 -16.24 5.12
CA ASN A 108 -6.21 -17.56 4.47
C ASN A 108 -5.71 -17.60 3.02
N GLN A 109 -4.86 -16.67 2.60
CA GLN A 109 -4.32 -16.66 1.25
C GLN A 109 -2.85 -16.30 1.26
N ASN A 110 -2.07 -16.96 0.40
CA ASN A 110 -0.73 -16.48 0.10
C ASN A 110 -0.79 -15.42 -1.01
N ILE A 111 0.08 -14.43 -0.91
CA ILE A 111 0.18 -13.30 -1.84
C ILE A 111 1.54 -13.36 -2.51
N LEU A 112 1.59 -13.08 -3.81
CA LEU A 112 2.85 -12.92 -4.51
C LEU A 112 3.49 -11.58 -4.15
N VAL A 113 4.76 -11.61 -3.72
CA VAL A 113 5.49 -10.41 -3.32
C VAL A 113 6.84 -10.37 -4.02
N TYR A 114 7.18 -9.20 -4.56
CA TYR A 114 8.47 -8.90 -5.16
C TYR A 114 8.69 -7.39 -5.20
N LYS A 115 9.90 -7.00 -5.60
CA LYS A 115 10.28 -5.61 -5.79
C LYS A 115 10.83 -5.37 -7.18
N ILE A 116 10.57 -4.19 -7.73
CA ILE A 116 11.11 -3.76 -9.02
C ILE A 116 11.75 -2.38 -8.87
N GLU A 117 12.79 -2.14 -9.66
CA GLU A 117 13.42 -0.81 -9.72
C GLU A 117 12.42 0.19 -10.30
N ARG A 118 12.45 1.40 -9.75
CA ARG A 118 11.63 2.50 -10.25
C ARG A 118 11.81 2.67 -11.76
N LEU A 119 10.68 2.78 -12.47
CA LEU A 119 10.71 3.00 -13.91
C LEU A 119 10.88 4.50 -14.18
N HIS A 120 11.82 4.84 -15.06
CA HIS A 120 11.98 6.21 -15.53
C HIS A 120 10.69 6.74 -16.17
N LYS A 121 10.45 8.06 -16.08
CA LYS A 121 9.21 8.73 -16.52
C LYS A 121 8.77 8.42 -17.97
N ASN A 122 9.69 7.98 -18.84
CA ASN A 122 9.43 7.69 -20.25
C ASN A 122 9.37 6.18 -20.55
N ASN A 123 9.25 5.33 -19.54
CA ASN A 123 9.18 3.89 -19.74
C ASN A 123 7.76 3.50 -20.18
N ASN A 124 7.57 3.30 -21.49
CA ASN A 124 6.30 2.88 -22.07
C ASN A 124 5.91 1.41 -21.77
N ASN A 125 6.62 0.75 -20.85
CA ASN A 125 6.51 -0.69 -20.64
C ASN A 125 6.21 -1.05 -19.17
N VAL A 126 5.54 -0.17 -18.43
CA VAL A 126 5.12 -0.40 -17.03
C VAL A 126 4.37 -1.71 -16.91
N HIS A 127 3.36 -1.92 -17.78
CA HIS A 127 2.58 -3.15 -17.80
C HIS A 127 3.48 -4.38 -17.87
N ARG A 128 4.32 -4.50 -18.90
CA ARG A 128 5.19 -5.68 -19.07
C ARG A 128 6.16 -5.84 -17.90
N THR A 129 6.77 -4.75 -17.42
CA THR A 129 7.75 -4.84 -16.32
C THR A 129 7.10 -5.36 -15.03
N VAL A 130 5.89 -4.91 -14.75
CA VAL A 130 5.10 -5.38 -13.62
C VAL A 130 4.57 -6.79 -13.85
N THR A 131 4.03 -7.12 -15.02
CA THR A 131 3.36 -8.42 -15.21
C THR A 131 4.33 -9.55 -15.52
N LYS A 132 5.54 -9.27 -16.02
CA LYS A 132 6.50 -10.31 -16.42
C LYS A 132 6.87 -11.29 -15.28
N PRO A 133 7.16 -10.85 -14.04
CA PRO A 133 7.38 -11.78 -12.91
C PRO A 133 6.16 -12.65 -12.55
N LEU A 134 4.98 -12.31 -13.08
CA LEU A 134 3.72 -13.02 -12.89
C LEU A 134 3.39 -13.95 -14.08
N GLU A 135 4.12 -13.87 -15.20
CA GLU A 135 3.91 -14.72 -16.37
C GLU A 135 4.03 -16.21 -16.01
N GLY A 136 3.12 -17.04 -16.53
CA GLY A 136 3.03 -18.47 -16.19
C GLY A 136 2.48 -18.77 -14.79
N LYS A 137 2.42 -17.78 -13.89
CA LYS A 137 1.72 -17.86 -12.60
C LYS A 137 0.26 -17.42 -12.70
N PHE A 138 -0.15 -17.01 -13.90
CA PHE A 138 -1.44 -16.42 -14.21
C PHE A 138 -2.23 -17.31 -15.20
N LYS A 139 -3.52 -17.56 -14.91
CA LYS A 139 -4.48 -18.20 -15.85
C LYS A 139 -5.61 -17.27 -16.28
N LYS A 140 -5.66 -16.04 -15.77
CA LYS A 140 -6.87 -15.23 -15.69
C LYS A 140 -6.72 -13.90 -16.44
N LYS A 141 -7.80 -13.14 -16.70
CA LYS A 141 -7.85 -12.12 -17.77
C LYS A 141 -8.15 -10.68 -17.34
N PHE A 142 -8.61 -10.44 -16.12
CA PHE A 142 -8.98 -9.10 -15.65
C PHE A 142 -8.32 -8.79 -14.31
N LEU A 143 -7.53 -7.72 -14.30
CA LEU A 143 -6.77 -7.25 -13.14
C LEU A 143 -7.24 -5.86 -12.75
N LEU A 144 -7.30 -5.63 -11.44
CA LEU A 144 -7.43 -4.29 -10.89
C LEU A 144 -6.16 -3.94 -10.12
N PHE A 145 -5.74 -2.69 -10.26
CA PHE A 145 -4.53 -2.14 -9.69
C PHE A 145 -4.87 -1.03 -8.71
N LYS A 146 -4.15 -0.99 -7.59
CA LYS A 146 -4.17 0.13 -6.66
C LYS A 146 -2.76 0.59 -6.35
N GLY A 147 -2.46 1.84 -6.71
CA GLY A 147 -1.26 2.51 -6.26
C GLY A 147 -1.39 2.95 -4.80
N ILE A 148 -0.31 2.82 -4.06
CA ILE A 148 -0.15 3.34 -2.70
C ILE A 148 1.15 4.13 -2.68
N SER A 149 1.07 5.42 -2.39
CA SER A 149 2.23 6.32 -2.46
C SER A 149 3.23 6.13 -1.32
N LYS A 150 2.75 5.74 -0.14
CA LYS A 150 3.57 5.48 1.04
C LYS A 150 3.58 3.99 1.37
N ARG A 151 4.76 3.36 1.39
CA ARG A 151 4.83 1.93 1.70
C ARG A 151 4.37 1.62 3.13
N SER A 152 4.46 2.58 4.05
CA SER A 152 3.97 2.40 5.43
C SER A 152 2.45 2.18 5.50
N ASP A 153 1.68 2.62 4.50
CA ASP A 153 0.24 2.36 4.44
C ASP A 153 -0.07 0.89 4.13
N ILE A 154 0.88 0.13 3.58
CA ILE A 154 0.69 -1.32 3.38
C ILE A 154 0.54 -2.05 4.72
N HIS A 155 1.35 -1.68 5.73
CA HIS A 155 1.25 -2.29 7.06
C HIS A 155 -0.12 -1.98 7.68
N LYS A 156 -0.58 -0.74 7.56
CA LYS A 156 -1.90 -0.32 8.05
C LYS A 156 -3.02 -1.11 7.39
N ILE A 157 -2.94 -1.32 6.07
CA ILE A 157 -3.93 -2.12 5.33
C ILE A 157 -3.94 -3.56 5.84
N PHE A 158 -2.77 -4.19 5.99
CA PHE A 158 -2.73 -5.58 6.46
C PHE A 158 -3.18 -5.74 7.91
N ILE A 159 -2.92 -4.77 8.79
CA ILE A 159 -3.33 -4.82 10.20
C ILE A 159 -4.82 -4.49 10.38
N ASN A 160 -5.31 -3.44 9.71
CA ASN A 160 -6.65 -2.91 9.93
C ASN A 160 -7.69 -3.35 8.88
N GLY A 161 -7.26 -4.00 7.79
CA GLY A 161 -8.10 -4.23 6.63
C GLY A 161 -8.11 -3.04 5.65
N PHE A 162 -8.74 -3.24 4.50
CA PHE A 162 -9.15 -2.10 3.66
C PHE A 162 -10.18 -1.27 4.41
N GLY A 163 -10.00 0.04 4.40
CA GLY A 163 -10.89 0.99 5.03
C GLY A 163 -11.25 2.14 4.11
N PHE A 164 -12.22 2.92 4.56
CA PHE A 164 -12.67 4.16 3.94
C PHE A 164 -11.56 5.20 3.99
N GLY A 165 -11.02 5.58 2.83
CA GLY A 165 -10.00 6.63 2.74
C GLY A 165 -10.59 7.98 3.10
N LYS A 166 -10.04 8.66 4.13
CA LYS A 166 -10.56 9.93 4.67
C LYS A 166 -10.17 11.18 3.86
N ASN A 167 -9.81 11.06 2.59
CA ASN A 167 -9.33 12.19 1.78
C ASN A 167 -10.40 12.61 0.76
N PRO A 168 -11.38 13.45 1.16
CA PRO A 168 -12.54 13.76 0.33
C PRO A 168 -12.18 14.47 -0.97
N GLU A 169 -11.06 15.19 -1.01
CA GLU A 169 -10.70 16.04 -2.16
C GLU A 169 -10.42 15.28 -3.47
N ASN A 170 -10.13 13.97 -3.39
CA ASN A 170 -9.88 13.12 -4.56
C ASN A 170 -10.86 11.94 -4.68
N ASN A 171 -11.85 11.86 -3.79
CA ASN A 171 -12.81 10.76 -3.73
C ASN A 171 -14.06 11.07 -4.56
N GLU A 172 -13.95 11.05 -5.89
CA GLU A 172 -15.06 11.46 -6.75
C GLU A 172 -16.30 10.55 -6.72
N PHE A 173 -16.17 9.33 -6.19
CA PHE A 173 -17.28 8.42 -5.86
C PHE A 173 -17.47 8.25 -4.34
N GLY A 174 -16.97 9.19 -3.54
CA GLY A 174 -17.00 9.17 -2.08
C GLY A 174 -16.02 8.18 -1.45
N ASP A 175 -16.13 7.96 -0.15
CA ASP A 175 -15.16 7.15 0.58
C ASP A 175 -15.18 5.68 0.13
N GLY A 176 -14.00 5.09 -0.07
CA GLY A 176 -13.92 3.70 -0.52
C GLY A 176 -12.53 3.26 -0.92
N LEU A 177 -12.45 2.03 -1.42
CA LEU A 177 -11.23 1.43 -1.96
C LEU A 177 -11.19 1.65 -3.48
N TYR A 178 -10.42 2.64 -3.92
CA TYR A 178 -10.24 2.96 -5.34
C TYR A 178 -9.21 2.05 -5.99
N THR A 179 -9.60 1.47 -7.13
CA THR A 179 -8.78 0.63 -8.00
C THR A 179 -9.06 0.95 -9.47
N THR A 180 -8.21 0.51 -10.39
CA THR A 180 -8.39 0.73 -11.83
C THR A 180 -7.81 -0.44 -12.63
N PRO A 181 -8.33 -0.82 -13.81
CA PRO A 181 -7.65 -1.73 -14.71
C PRO A 181 -6.45 -1.08 -15.43
N ASN A 182 -6.30 0.25 -15.36
CA ASN A 182 -5.19 0.97 -15.97
C ASN A 182 -3.96 0.96 -15.04
N ILE A 183 -3.00 0.09 -15.34
CA ILE A 183 -1.77 -0.03 -14.55
C ILE A 183 -0.92 1.25 -14.57
N ASP A 184 -0.90 1.99 -15.66
CA ASP A 184 -0.11 3.23 -15.76
C ASP A 184 -0.66 4.30 -14.81
N PHE A 185 -1.99 4.38 -14.71
CA PHE A 185 -2.65 5.26 -13.76
C PHE A 185 -2.32 4.88 -12.31
N ALA A 186 -2.45 3.60 -11.96
CA ALA A 186 -2.13 3.11 -10.62
C ALA A 186 -0.63 3.27 -10.28
N TYR A 187 0.27 3.06 -11.24
CA TYR A 187 1.71 3.26 -11.07
C TYR A 187 2.05 4.73 -10.83
N LYS A 188 1.46 5.66 -11.60
CA LYS A 188 1.62 7.11 -11.38
C LYS A 188 1.17 7.50 -9.97
N TYR A 189 0.07 6.92 -9.48
CA TYR A 189 -0.42 7.16 -8.12
C TYR A 189 0.51 6.60 -7.04
N ALA A 190 1.11 5.42 -7.26
CA ALA A 190 2.10 4.86 -6.35
C ALA A 190 3.39 5.70 -6.31
N GLY A 191 3.79 6.31 -7.42
CA GLY A 191 5.03 7.05 -7.51
C GLY A 191 6.28 6.17 -7.39
N GLY A 192 7.45 6.80 -7.40
CA GLY A 192 8.74 6.10 -7.57
C GLY A 192 9.15 5.17 -6.42
N ASN A 193 8.63 5.40 -5.21
CA ASN A 193 8.93 4.61 -4.02
C ASN A 193 7.68 3.93 -3.44
N GLY A 194 6.56 3.92 -4.15
CA GLY A 194 5.31 3.39 -3.63
C GLY A 194 5.19 1.88 -3.69
N VAL A 195 3.94 1.44 -3.57
CA VAL A 195 3.52 0.04 -3.68
C VAL A 195 2.38 -0.06 -4.69
N LEU A 196 2.37 -1.15 -5.46
CA LEU A 196 1.23 -1.54 -6.28
C LEU A 196 0.58 -2.79 -5.68
N LEU A 197 -0.72 -2.70 -5.40
CA LEU A 197 -1.55 -3.87 -5.14
C LEU A 197 -2.20 -4.33 -6.44
N ILE A 198 -2.24 -5.65 -6.64
CA ILE A 198 -2.88 -6.29 -7.78
C ILE A 198 -3.97 -7.21 -7.27
N PHE A 199 -5.18 -7.05 -7.80
CA PHE A 199 -6.33 -7.89 -7.51
C PHE A 199 -6.71 -8.71 -8.74
N ASP A 200 -6.93 -10.00 -8.55
CA ASP A 200 -7.52 -10.85 -9.59
C ASP A 200 -9.04 -10.65 -9.63
N TRP A 201 -9.51 -9.99 -10.69
CA TRP A 201 -10.91 -9.61 -10.85
C TRP A 201 -11.63 -10.34 -11.99
N SER A 202 -11.05 -11.44 -12.47
CA SER A 202 -11.45 -12.14 -13.72
C SER A 202 -12.82 -12.82 -13.71
N ASN A 203 -13.52 -12.83 -12.58
CA ASN A 203 -14.88 -13.36 -12.45
C ASN A 203 -15.92 -12.23 -12.25
N ASN A 204 -15.59 -10.98 -12.58
CA ASN A 204 -16.43 -9.80 -12.35
C ASN A 204 -16.85 -9.64 -10.88
N GLY A 205 -15.93 -9.93 -9.96
CA GLY A 205 -16.19 -9.93 -8.50
C GLY A 205 -16.63 -11.29 -7.95
N PRO A 206 -16.88 -11.41 -6.63
CA PRO A 206 -17.55 -12.57 -6.03
C PRO A 206 -19.04 -12.59 -6.32
N ASN A 207 -19.61 -13.80 -6.33
CA ASN A 207 -21.05 -14.01 -6.25
C ASN A 207 -21.63 -13.22 -5.07
N GLY A 208 -22.66 -12.41 -5.32
CA GLY A 208 -23.35 -11.62 -4.30
C GLY A 208 -22.87 -10.18 -4.14
N ILE A 209 -21.82 -9.75 -4.85
CA ILE A 209 -21.44 -8.32 -4.90
C ILE A 209 -22.29 -7.58 -5.91
N LYS A 210 -22.95 -6.52 -5.45
CA LYS A 210 -23.71 -5.61 -6.32
C LYS A 210 -22.78 -4.56 -6.91
N ILE A 211 -22.79 -4.43 -8.23
CA ILE A 211 -21.97 -3.47 -8.96
C ILE A 211 -22.90 -2.50 -9.69
N LYS A 212 -22.67 -1.20 -9.50
CA LYS A 212 -23.32 -0.14 -10.25
C LYS A 212 -22.32 0.50 -11.21
N GLU A 213 -22.67 0.51 -12.48
CA GLU A 213 -21.96 1.30 -13.48
C GLU A 213 -22.59 2.69 -13.58
N LEU A 214 -21.79 3.70 -13.28
CA LEU A 214 -22.17 5.11 -13.36
C LEU A 214 -21.81 5.64 -14.73
N THR A 215 -22.82 6.11 -15.46
CA THR A 215 -22.67 6.72 -16.79
C THR A 215 -23.51 7.98 -16.93
N GLY A 216 -23.24 8.79 -17.96
CA GLY A 216 -24.05 9.95 -18.32
C GLY A 216 -24.28 10.94 -17.16
N ASP A 217 -25.53 11.36 -17.01
CA ASP A 217 -25.95 12.34 -15.99
C ASP A 217 -25.80 11.81 -14.57
N GLU A 218 -26.00 10.50 -14.35
CA GLU A 218 -25.86 9.88 -13.03
C GLU A 218 -24.40 9.94 -12.55
N TRP A 219 -23.45 9.61 -13.44
CA TRP A 219 -22.02 9.78 -13.17
C TRP A 219 -21.68 11.25 -12.90
N ALA A 220 -22.17 12.17 -13.74
CA ALA A 220 -21.86 13.58 -13.60
C ALA A 220 -22.38 14.17 -12.28
N ALA A 221 -23.59 13.77 -11.87
CA ALA A 221 -24.18 14.15 -10.59
C ALA A 221 -23.36 13.61 -9.41
N THR A 222 -22.91 12.35 -9.48
CA THR A 222 -22.08 11.72 -8.46
C THR A 222 -20.76 12.45 -8.25
N VAL A 223 -19.99 12.58 -9.33
CA VAL A 223 -18.67 13.22 -9.31
C VAL A 223 -18.77 14.65 -8.80
N LYS A 224 -19.74 15.41 -9.31
CA LYS A 224 -19.97 16.78 -8.86
C LYS A 224 -20.36 16.87 -7.39
N GLY A 225 -21.24 15.98 -6.92
CA GLY A 225 -21.70 15.96 -5.54
C GLY A 225 -20.56 15.69 -4.55
N TYR A 226 -19.71 14.71 -4.84
CA TYR A 226 -18.59 14.36 -3.96
C TYR A 226 -17.44 15.38 -4.02
N ILE A 227 -17.07 15.90 -5.20
CA ILE A 227 -16.03 16.94 -5.31
C ILE A 227 -16.43 18.24 -4.59
N ARG A 228 -17.73 18.50 -4.47
CA ARG A 228 -18.27 19.73 -3.86
C ARG A 228 -18.87 19.51 -2.48
N ILE A 229 -18.66 18.33 -1.88
CA ILE A 229 -19.20 18.04 -0.56
C ILE A 229 -18.69 19.08 0.44
N GLY A 230 -19.60 19.72 1.18
CA GLY A 230 -19.28 20.78 2.14
C GLY A 230 -19.19 22.20 1.55
N LEU A 231 -19.43 22.42 0.26
CA LEU A 231 -19.65 23.76 -0.30
C LEU A 231 -21.12 24.18 -0.16
N GLU A 232 -21.37 25.43 0.24
CA GLU A 232 -22.72 25.98 0.39
C GLU A 232 -23.50 25.97 -0.94
N ASN A 233 -24.82 25.72 -0.87
CA ASN A 233 -25.76 25.74 -1.99
C ASN A 233 -25.62 24.63 -3.04
N TYR A 234 -24.90 23.54 -2.74
CA TYR A 234 -24.81 22.38 -3.63
C TYR A 234 -25.64 21.19 -3.13
N LEU A 235 -26.20 20.45 -4.09
CA LEU A 235 -26.91 19.21 -3.80
C LEU A 235 -25.94 18.16 -3.25
N PRO A 236 -26.36 17.36 -2.25
CA PRO A 236 -25.58 16.23 -1.79
C PRO A 236 -25.38 15.21 -2.92
N PRO A 237 -24.30 14.41 -2.86
CA PRO A 237 -24.11 13.34 -3.84
C PRO A 237 -25.26 12.32 -3.75
N PRO A 238 -25.66 11.74 -4.90
CA PRO A 238 -26.53 10.56 -4.92
C PRO A 238 -26.01 9.47 -3.98
N GLN A 239 -26.95 8.77 -3.33
CA GLN A 239 -26.65 7.64 -2.46
C GLN A 239 -26.83 6.34 -3.25
N TYR A 240 -25.96 5.37 -2.96
CA TYR A 240 -25.90 4.09 -3.64
C TYR A 240 -25.87 2.96 -2.60
N GLU A 241 -26.64 1.91 -2.84
CA GLU A 241 -26.71 0.71 -1.99
C GLU A 241 -25.78 -0.40 -2.49
N GLU A 242 -25.17 -0.21 -3.66
CA GLU A 242 -24.27 -1.17 -4.28
C GLU A 242 -22.91 -1.22 -3.59
N ASP A 243 -22.36 -2.43 -3.51
CA ASP A 243 -21.07 -2.71 -2.89
C ASP A 243 -19.91 -2.06 -3.66
N ILE A 244 -20.06 -1.93 -4.98
CA ILE A 244 -19.07 -1.38 -5.88
C ILE A 244 -19.69 -0.36 -6.82
N LEU A 245 -19.03 0.78 -6.96
CA LEU A 245 -19.29 1.75 -8.01
C LEU A 245 -18.17 1.69 -9.05
N GLN A 246 -18.52 1.69 -10.32
CA GLN A 246 -17.56 1.78 -11.42
C GLN A 246 -17.95 2.89 -12.40
N GLY A 247 -16.96 3.55 -12.98
CA GLY A 247 -17.21 4.57 -13.99
C GLY A 247 -15.93 5.30 -14.42
N PRO A 248 -16.04 6.27 -15.34
CA PRO A 248 -14.90 7.07 -15.80
C PRO A 248 -14.20 7.84 -14.69
N VAL A 249 -12.87 7.98 -14.81
CA VAL A 249 -12.02 8.80 -13.93
C VAL A 249 -11.93 10.22 -14.47
N THR A 250 -12.31 11.22 -13.68
CA THR A 250 -12.18 12.60 -14.15
C THR A 250 -10.74 13.13 -14.11
N SER A 251 -10.43 14.07 -15.00
CA SER A 251 -9.14 14.75 -15.08
C SER A 251 -9.20 16.23 -14.70
N ASN A 252 -10.40 16.75 -14.38
CA ASN A 252 -10.65 18.19 -14.24
C ASN A 252 -11.31 18.61 -12.92
N HIS A 253 -10.91 17.99 -11.78
CA HIS A 253 -11.43 18.33 -10.43
C HIS A 253 -11.49 19.84 -10.15
N HIS A 254 -10.47 20.60 -10.55
CA HIS A 254 -10.40 22.05 -10.39
C HIS A 254 -11.50 22.81 -11.16
N LEU A 255 -11.82 22.39 -12.39
CA LEU A 255 -12.91 22.97 -13.19
C LEU A 255 -14.27 22.58 -12.63
N ILE A 256 -14.43 21.33 -12.19
CA ILE A 256 -15.66 20.87 -11.55
C ILE A 256 -15.91 21.69 -10.28
N ARG A 257 -14.88 21.98 -9.48
CA ARG A 257 -15.03 22.81 -8.27
C ARG A 257 -15.47 24.22 -8.61
N ARG A 258 -14.82 24.89 -9.59
CA ARG A 258 -15.03 26.33 -9.87
C ARG A 258 -16.19 26.65 -10.81
N GLU A 259 -16.36 25.89 -11.89
CA GLU A 259 -17.13 26.33 -13.07
C GLU A 259 -18.42 25.54 -13.31
N ASN A 260 -18.73 24.57 -12.44
CA ASN A 260 -19.93 23.72 -12.56
C ASN A 260 -19.97 22.86 -13.84
N LYS A 261 -18.84 22.77 -14.54
CA LYS A 261 -18.71 22.04 -15.79
C LYS A 261 -18.12 20.66 -15.52
N VAL A 262 -18.96 19.64 -15.67
CA VAL A 262 -18.52 18.25 -15.68
C VAL A 262 -18.37 17.82 -17.13
N LEU A 263 -17.20 17.33 -17.50
CA LEU A 263 -16.96 16.73 -18.81
C LEU A 263 -16.75 15.25 -18.59
N ILE A 264 -17.56 14.41 -19.24
CA ILE A 264 -17.32 12.97 -19.23
C ILE A 264 -15.97 12.74 -19.93
N PRO A 265 -15.00 12.11 -19.26
CA PRO A 265 -13.70 11.80 -19.85
C PRO A 265 -13.88 10.83 -21.01
N ASN A 266 -13.35 11.19 -22.17
CA ASN A 266 -13.32 10.31 -23.35
C ASN A 266 -12.02 9.49 -23.46
N ASN A 267 -11.23 9.43 -22.38
CA ASN A 267 -9.93 8.74 -22.37
C ASN A 267 -10.05 7.23 -22.07
N GLY A 268 -11.26 6.73 -21.77
CA GLY A 268 -11.50 5.31 -21.46
C GLY A 268 -10.92 4.86 -20.11
N GLU A 269 -10.40 5.78 -19.29
CA GLU A 269 -9.90 5.45 -17.96
C GLU A 269 -11.08 5.25 -17.01
N ILE A 270 -11.17 4.05 -16.43
CA ILE A 270 -12.21 3.70 -15.46
C ILE A 270 -11.61 3.45 -14.08
N GLN A 271 -12.41 3.70 -13.06
CA GLN A 271 -12.16 3.27 -11.69
C GLN A 271 -13.25 2.33 -11.21
N VAL A 272 -12.85 1.45 -10.29
CA VAL A 272 -13.71 0.50 -9.60
C VAL A 272 -13.49 0.72 -8.10
N VAL A 273 -14.57 1.10 -7.40
CA VAL A 273 -14.51 1.60 -6.03
C VAL A 273 -15.33 0.71 -5.11
N GLY A 274 -14.68 0.05 -4.15
CA GLY A 274 -15.37 -0.69 -3.09
C GLY A 274 -15.95 0.25 -2.04
N LYS A 275 -17.23 0.09 -1.72
CA LYS A 275 -18.04 0.98 -0.85
C LYS A 275 -18.50 0.32 0.44
N THR A 276 -18.46 -1.00 0.53
CA THR A 276 -18.99 -1.76 1.67
C THR A 276 -17.95 -2.74 2.21
N ASP A 277 -18.19 -3.24 3.42
CA ASP A 277 -17.39 -4.33 3.99
C ASP A 277 -17.42 -5.60 3.12
N ALA A 278 -18.54 -5.88 2.46
CA ALA A 278 -18.63 -6.99 1.52
C ALA A 278 -17.67 -6.79 0.33
N SER A 279 -17.60 -5.57 -0.23
CA SER A 279 -16.62 -5.24 -1.26
C SER A 279 -15.18 -5.35 -0.76
N PHE A 280 -14.90 -4.92 0.48
CA PHE A 280 -13.55 -5.00 1.04
C PHE A 280 -13.12 -6.44 1.29
N ASN A 281 -14.02 -7.31 1.75
CA ASN A 281 -13.79 -8.75 1.83
C ASN A 281 -13.50 -9.35 0.44
N ALA A 282 -14.25 -8.91 -0.58
CA ALA A 282 -14.08 -9.35 -1.95
C ALA A 282 -12.71 -9.00 -2.54
N PHE A 283 -12.26 -7.75 -2.32
CA PHE A 283 -10.92 -7.30 -2.70
C PHE A 283 -9.84 -8.02 -1.91
N ALA A 284 -10.00 -8.15 -0.59
CA ALA A 284 -9.04 -8.84 0.25
C ALA A 284 -8.83 -10.27 -0.24
N SER A 285 -9.89 -11.06 -0.42
CA SER A 285 -9.78 -12.46 -0.89
C SER A 285 -9.27 -12.63 -2.33
N ARG A 286 -9.04 -11.52 -3.04
CA ARG A 286 -8.55 -11.48 -4.44
C ARG A 286 -7.21 -10.76 -4.55
N LEU A 287 -6.64 -10.30 -3.43
CA LEU A 287 -5.33 -9.68 -3.41
C LEU A 287 -4.29 -10.70 -3.86
N TYR A 288 -3.82 -10.52 -5.09
CA TYR A 288 -2.99 -11.48 -5.79
C TYR A 288 -1.51 -11.17 -5.60
N ALA A 289 -1.14 -9.89 -5.72
CA ALA A 289 0.25 -9.48 -5.57
C ALA A 289 0.43 -8.12 -4.88
N VAL A 290 1.58 -7.98 -4.22
CA VAL A 290 2.10 -6.74 -3.64
C VAL A 290 3.46 -6.48 -4.26
N ILE A 291 3.63 -5.31 -4.87
CA ILE A 291 4.86 -4.95 -5.58
C ILE A 291 5.44 -3.68 -4.97
N TYR A 292 6.68 -3.76 -4.52
CA TYR A 292 7.40 -2.60 -4.02
C TYR A 292 8.27 -1.96 -5.11
N PHE A 293 8.16 -0.65 -5.28
CA PHE A 293 9.08 0.12 -6.14
C PHE A 293 10.26 0.62 -5.29
N TYR A 294 11.49 0.53 -5.78
CA TYR A 294 12.69 0.98 -5.07
C TYR A 294 13.74 1.65 -5.97
#